data_AF-A0A0J5Q891-F1
#
_entry.id   AF-A0A0J5Q891-F1
#
_cell.length_a   1.000
_cell.length_b   1.000
_cell.length_c   1.000
_cell.angle_alpha   90.00
_cell.angle_beta   90.00
_cell.angle_gamma   90.00
#
_symmetry.space_group_name_H-M   'P 1'
#
loop_
_entity.id
_entity.type
_entity.pdbx_description
1 polymer ?
#
loop_
_entity_poly.entity_id
_entity_poly.type
_entity_poly.pdbx_seq_one_letter_code
_entity_poly.pdbx_strand_id
1 'polypeptide(L)'
;MLIVKNYTGDRLNFSLTAELAQADGIPCEIVFVADDAGLRNLVARDRRRGLARTVLIHKLAGAAAAAGKPLAEIAQIARDAAEDLVTMGVGLGACIVPTAGQPSFELGADEVEFGLGIHGEKGVECGPTASSAEIVARILDTLEAELGDRLKGPVGLLVNGPGATPPLDLRSSQVMR
;
A
#
# COMPACT_ATOMS: atom_id res chain seq x y z
N MET A 1 9.63 11.55 -13.74
CA MET A 1 8.55 11.37 -12.74
C MET A 1 9.01 10.40 -11.67
N LEU A 2 8.73 10.70 -10.41
CA LEU A 2 9.04 9.88 -9.25
C LEU A 2 7.72 9.41 -8.62
N ILE A 3 7.53 8.09 -8.50
CA ILE A 3 6.41 7.50 -7.76
C ILE A 3 6.97 6.99 -6.44
N VAL A 4 6.55 7.60 -5.34
CA VAL A 4 7.20 7.48 -4.04
C VAL A 4 6.20 6.93 -3.03
N LYS A 5 6.53 5.82 -2.37
CA LYS A 5 5.72 5.30 -1.26
C LYS A 5 5.78 6.29 -0.11
N ASN A 6 4.66 6.52 0.57
CA ASN A 6 4.56 7.58 1.58
C ASN A 6 5.19 7.19 2.93
N TYR A 7 6.52 7.14 2.95
CA TYR A 7 7.36 6.94 4.13
C TYR A 7 8.22 8.19 4.36
N THR A 8 8.46 8.57 5.61
CA THR A 8 9.19 9.81 5.94
C THR A 8 10.56 9.87 5.25
N GLY A 9 11.33 8.78 5.32
CA GLY A 9 12.64 8.71 4.65
C GLY A 9 12.54 8.85 3.13
N ASP A 10 11.58 8.16 2.53
CA ASP A 10 11.34 8.22 1.08
C ASP A 10 10.94 9.65 0.65
N ARG A 11 10.00 10.28 1.35
CA ARG A 11 9.57 11.65 1.06
C ARG A 11 10.73 12.64 1.09
N LEU A 12 11.52 12.62 2.16
CA LEU A 12 12.62 13.57 2.33
C LEU A 12 13.66 13.40 1.22
N ASN A 13 14.08 12.15 0.96
CA ASN A 13 15.13 11.87 -0.02
C ASN A 13 14.67 12.16 -1.45
N PHE A 14 13.45 11.76 -1.83
CA PHE A 14 12.96 11.96 -3.20
C PHE A 14 12.50 13.39 -3.48
N SER A 15 12.02 14.14 -2.48
CA SER A 15 11.79 15.58 -2.63
C SER A 15 13.10 16.32 -2.91
N LEU A 16 14.15 16.06 -2.11
CA LEU A 16 15.47 16.63 -2.36
C LEU A 16 16.01 16.24 -3.73
N THR A 17 15.84 14.98 -4.13
CA THR A 17 16.26 14.49 -5.46
C THR A 17 15.53 15.24 -6.59
N ALA A 18 14.23 15.51 -6.44
CA ALA A 18 13.47 16.25 -7.44
C ALA A 18 13.90 17.72 -7.52
N GLU A 19 14.15 18.37 -6.38
CA GLU A 19 14.66 19.74 -6.31
C GLU A 19 16.02 19.86 -7.01
N LEU A 20 16.95 18.93 -6.74
CA LEU A 20 18.26 18.88 -7.40
C LEU A 20 18.12 18.65 -8.91
N ALA A 21 17.28 17.71 -9.34
CA ALA A 21 17.05 17.46 -10.76
C ALA A 21 16.47 18.69 -11.48
N GLN A 22 15.54 19.40 -10.85
CA GLN A 22 14.97 20.64 -11.39
C GLN A 22 16.01 21.76 -11.46
N ALA A 23 16.89 21.88 -10.47
CA ALA A 23 18.02 22.82 -10.49
C ALA A 23 18.98 22.56 -11.66
N ASP A 24 19.14 21.29 -12.04
CA ASP A 24 19.92 20.85 -13.22
C ASP A 24 19.14 20.94 -14.55
N GLY A 25 17.94 21.53 -14.54
CA GLY A 25 17.11 21.72 -15.74
C GLY A 25 16.38 20.46 -16.20
N ILE A 26 16.29 19.41 -15.38
CA ILE A 26 15.57 18.17 -15.68
C ILE A 26 14.13 18.29 -15.15
N PRO A 27 13.09 18.30 -16.02
CA PRO A 27 11.71 18.34 -15.57
C PRO A 27 11.37 17.15 -14.67
N CYS A 28 10.87 17.43 -13.47
CA CYS A 28 10.55 16.41 -12.47
C CYS A 28 9.17 16.63 -11.87
N GLU A 29 8.45 15.54 -11.68
CA GLU A 29 7.12 15.46 -11.05
C GLU A 29 7.19 14.35 -10.00
N ILE A 30 6.57 14.58 -8.84
CA ILE A 30 6.45 13.58 -7.76
C ILE A 30 4.99 13.22 -7.54
N VAL A 31 4.74 11.92 -7.36
CA VAL A 31 3.46 11.37 -6.90
C VAL A 31 3.72 10.52 -5.66
N PHE A 32 3.13 10.92 -4.53
CA PHE A 32 3.17 10.14 -3.31
C PHE A 32 2.01 9.15 -3.27
N VAL A 33 2.30 7.91 -2.89
CA VAL A 33 1.29 6.84 -2.73
C VAL A 33 1.07 6.59 -1.25
N ALA A 34 -0.14 6.86 -0.76
CA ALA A 34 -0.54 6.78 0.64
C ALA A 34 -1.85 5.96 0.80
N ASP A 35 -1.83 4.72 0.30
CA ASP A 35 -3.01 3.86 0.15
C ASP A 35 -3.38 3.07 1.41
N ASP A 36 -2.64 3.13 2.51
CA ASP A 36 -2.91 2.33 3.71
C ASP A 36 -4.19 2.73 4.48
N ALA A 37 -5.29 2.04 4.24
CA ALA A 37 -6.57 2.23 4.90
C ALA A 37 -6.59 1.73 6.36
N GLY A 38 -5.63 0.91 6.80
CA GLY A 38 -5.55 0.50 8.20
C GLY A 38 -5.40 1.70 9.14
N LEU A 39 -4.74 2.76 8.67
CA LEU A 39 -4.51 3.99 9.42
C LEU A 39 -5.64 5.03 9.31
N ARG A 40 -6.80 4.67 8.71
CA ARG A 40 -7.80 5.65 8.28
C ARG A 40 -8.37 6.56 9.37
N ASN A 41 -8.47 6.04 10.59
CA ASN A 41 -8.99 6.76 11.76
C ASN A 41 -7.89 7.34 12.66
N LEU A 42 -6.62 7.13 12.32
CA LEU A 42 -5.47 7.48 13.17
C LEU A 42 -4.73 8.71 12.64
N VAL A 43 -4.59 8.82 11.31
CA VAL A 43 -3.89 9.93 10.67
C VAL A 43 -4.60 10.37 9.38
N ALA A 44 -4.35 11.63 9.00
CA ALA A 44 -4.78 12.17 7.72
C ALA A 44 -4.21 11.34 6.55
N ARG A 45 -4.93 11.32 5.42
CA ARG A 45 -4.62 10.46 4.27
C ARG A 45 -3.19 10.64 3.76
N ASP A 46 -2.75 11.88 3.63
CA ASP A 46 -1.41 12.28 3.17
C ASP A 46 -0.27 11.86 4.12
N ARG A 47 -0.60 11.33 5.31
CA ARG A 47 0.34 10.79 6.30
C ARG A 47 0.29 9.26 6.42
N ARG A 48 -0.58 8.59 5.67
CA ARG A 48 -0.71 7.11 5.69
C ARG A 48 0.41 6.46 4.87
N ARG A 49 0.74 5.21 5.16
CA ARG A 49 1.81 4.47 4.46
C ARG A 49 1.44 4.20 3.00
N GLY A 50 2.45 4.07 2.16
CA GLY A 50 2.32 3.55 0.79
C GLY A 50 2.62 2.05 0.74
N LEU A 51 1.66 1.24 0.32
CA LEU A 51 1.70 -0.23 0.34
C LEU A 51 1.61 -0.80 -1.10
N ALA A 52 0.95 -1.95 -1.23
CA ALA A 52 0.99 -2.82 -2.40
C ALA A 52 0.46 -2.16 -3.68
N ARG A 53 -0.51 -1.24 -3.60
CA ARG A 53 -1.13 -0.66 -4.81
C ARG A 53 -0.23 0.33 -5.53
N THR A 54 0.93 0.68 -4.98
CA THR A 54 2.00 1.38 -5.69
C THR A 54 2.31 0.72 -7.04
N VAL A 55 2.23 -0.62 -7.14
CA VAL A 55 2.44 -1.35 -8.41
C VAL A 55 1.40 -1.02 -9.48
N LEU A 56 0.16 -0.73 -9.09
CA LEU A 56 -0.91 -0.35 -10.02
C LEU A 56 -0.69 1.08 -10.52
N ILE A 57 -0.18 1.98 -9.67
CA ILE A 57 0.23 3.32 -10.08
C ILE A 57 1.37 3.24 -11.09
N HIS A 58 2.38 2.38 -10.86
CA HIS A 58 3.42 2.11 -11.85
C HIS A 58 2.85 1.61 -13.18
N LYS A 59 1.85 0.72 -13.15
CA LYS A 59 1.23 0.17 -14.37
C LYS A 59 0.51 1.25 -15.18
N LEU A 60 -0.25 2.13 -14.53
CA LEU A 60 -1.01 3.21 -15.17
C LEU A 60 -0.06 4.28 -15.72
N ALA A 61 0.89 4.75 -14.90
CA ALA A 61 1.93 5.68 -15.30
C ALA A 61 2.78 5.15 -16.47
N GLY A 62 3.22 3.90 -16.38
CA GLY A 62 4.03 3.27 -17.42
C GLY A 62 3.27 3.12 -18.73
N ALA A 63 1.98 2.80 -18.68
CA ALA A 63 1.14 2.76 -19.88
C ALA A 63 0.95 4.14 -20.51
N ALA A 64 0.71 5.17 -19.70
CA ALA A 64 0.62 6.56 -20.16
C ALA A 64 1.94 7.04 -20.81
N ALA A 65 3.08 6.71 -20.19
CA ALA A 65 4.41 7.01 -20.72
C ALA A 65 4.69 6.28 -22.04
N ALA A 66 4.37 4.98 -22.12
CA ALA A 66 4.52 4.19 -23.35
C ALA A 66 3.64 4.71 -24.50
N ALA A 67 2.51 5.34 -24.18
CA ALA A 67 1.65 6.03 -25.15
C ALA A 67 2.16 7.43 -25.57
N GLY A 68 3.31 7.87 -25.06
CA GLY A 68 3.93 9.15 -25.42
C GLY A 68 3.27 10.38 -24.80
N LYS A 69 2.49 10.21 -23.71
CA LYS A 69 1.84 11.34 -23.03
C LYS A 69 2.88 12.30 -22.41
N PRO A 70 2.60 13.61 -22.33
CA PRO A 70 3.48 14.56 -21.64
C PRO A 70 3.62 14.25 -20.14
N LEU A 71 4.76 14.62 -19.55
CA LEU A 71 5.08 14.37 -18.14
C LEU A 71 3.96 14.83 -17.18
N ALA A 72 3.40 16.02 -17.40
CA ALA A 72 2.32 16.56 -16.57
C ALA A 72 1.05 15.72 -16.63
N GLU A 73 0.71 15.19 -17.81
CA GLU A 73 -0.47 14.33 -17.97
C GLU A 73 -0.25 12.95 -17.32
N ILE A 74 0.94 12.38 -17.45
CA ILE A 74 1.31 11.13 -16.76
C ILE A 74 1.21 11.33 -15.23
N ALA A 75 1.72 12.45 -14.72
CA ALA A 75 1.67 12.77 -13.30
C ALA A 75 0.23 12.94 -12.80
N GLN A 76 -0.64 13.60 -13.58
CA GLN A 76 -2.05 13.74 -13.23
C GLN A 76 -2.76 12.38 -13.16
N ILE A 77 -2.59 11.52 -14.17
CA ILE A 77 -3.15 10.15 -14.16
C ILE A 77 -2.70 9.38 -12.93
N ALA A 78 -1.42 9.49 -12.57
CA ALA A 78 -0.88 8.80 -11.40
C ALA A 78 -1.42 9.37 -10.07
N ARG A 79 -1.65 10.69 -9.96
CA ARG A 79 -2.26 11.32 -8.79
C ARG A 79 -3.73 10.92 -8.62
N ASP A 80 -4.49 11.00 -9.69
CA ASP A 80 -5.91 10.61 -9.69
C ASP A 80 -6.05 9.15 -9.26
N ALA A 81 -5.21 8.27 -9.82
CA ALA A 81 -5.18 6.88 -9.42
C ALA A 81 -4.73 6.68 -7.96
N ALA A 82 -3.76 7.45 -7.46
CA ALA A 82 -3.32 7.36 -6.06
C ALA A 82 -4.44 7.77 -5.08
N GLU A 83 -5.27 8.74 -5.46
CA GLU A 83 -6.46 9.13 -4.71
C GLU A 83 -7.58 8.06 -4.76
N ASP A 84 -7.52 7.14 -5.71
CA ASP A 84 -8.55 6.11 -5.85
C ASP A 84 -8.19 4.75 -5.24
N LEU A 85 -6.94 4.53 -4.84
CA LEU A 85 -6.48 3.23 -4.37
C LEU A 85 -6.33 3.16 -2.85
N VAL A 86 -6.78 2.05 -2.25
CA VAL A 86 -6.73 1.78 -0.81
C VAL A 86 -6.33 0.33 -0.51
N THR A 87 -5.49 0.10 0.49
CA THR A 87 -4.94 -1.22 0.85
C THR A 87 -5.01 -1.38 2.35
N MET A 88 -5.23 -2.60 2.83
CA MET A 88 -5.05 -2.94 4.23
C MET A 88 -4.26 -4.24 4.31
N GLY A 89 -3.17 -4.22 5.07
CA GLY A 89 -2.33 -5.38 5.33
C GLY A 89 -2.80 -6.17 6.55
N VAL A 90 -2.43 -7.45 6.59
CA VAL A 90 -2.57 -8.30 7.78
C VAL A 90 -1.32 -9.17 7.91
N GLY A 91 -0.85 -9.38 9.15
CA GLY A 91 0.30 -10.21 9.47
C GLY A 91 -0.06 -11.37 10.39
N LEU A 92 0.43 -12.57 10.05
CA LEU A 92 0.41 -13.76 10.92
C LEU A 92 1.77 -14.02 11.58
N GLY A 93 2.68 -13.05 11.47
CA GLY A 93 4.03 -13.09 12.00
C GLY A 93 4.82 -11.86 11.59
N ALA A 94 5.88 -11.58 12.33
CA ALA A 94 6.78 -10.47 12.03
C ALA A 94 7.83 -10.85 10.98
N CYS A 95 8.32 -9.84 10.25
CA CYS A 95 9.50 -10.03 9.40
C CYS A 95 10.78 -9.99 10.25
N ILE A 96 11.85 -10.62 9.74
CA ILE A 96 13.19 -10.54 10.32
C ILE A 96 14.04 -9.74 9.36
N VAL A 97 14.49 -8.56 9.80
CA VAL A 97 15.50 -7.79 9.06
C VAL A 97 16.85 -8.47 9.29
N PRO A 98 17.58 -8.90 8.25
CA PRO A 98 18.79 -9.71 8.42
C PRO A 98 19.85 -9.08 9.33
N THR A 99 19.99 -7.76 9.33
CA THR A 99 20.94 -7.02 10.18
C THR A 99 20.51 -6.98 11.64
N ALA A 100 19.22 -7.06 11.94
CA ALA A 100 18.71 -7.13 13.31
C ALA A 100 18.76 -8.57 13.86
N GLY A 101 18.63 -9.58 13.00
CA GLY A 101 18.73 -11.00 13.37
C GLY A 101 17.57 -11.53 14.23
N GLN A 102 16.58 -10.69 14.54
CA GLN A 102 15.42 -11.01 15.37
C GLN A 102 14.13 -10.43 14.77
N PRO A 103 12.96 -10.95 15.15
CA PRO A 103 11.67 -10.44 14.67
C PRO A 103 11.47 -8.95 14.97
N SER A 104 10.83 -8.20 14.06
CA SER A 104 10.57 -6.77 14.24
C SER A 104 9.54 -6.46 15.35
N PHE A 105 8.68 -7.42 15.66
CA PHE A 105 7.80 -7.45 16.81
C PHE A 105 7.47 -8.91 17.18
N GLU A 106 6.93 -9.12 18.38
CA GLU A 106 6.41 -10.41 18.82
C GLU A 106 4.91 -10.50 18.52
N LEU A 107 4.47 -11.67 18.05
CA LEU A 107 3.09 -12.02 17.80
C LEU A 107 2.88 -13.47 18.27
N GLY A 108 1.87 -13.71 19.10
CA GLY A 108 1.53 -15.04 19.59
C GLY A 108 1.09 -15.98 18.46
N ALA A 109 1.16 -17.29 18.71
CA ALA A 109 0.76 -18.31 17.72
C ALA A 109 -0.73 -18.22 17.33
N ASP A 110 -1.56 -17.71 18.24
CA ASP A 110 -3.00 -17.52 18.04
C ASP A 110 -3.36 -16.03 17.86
N GLU A 111 -2.41 -15.20 17.41
CA GLU A 111 -2.61 -13.77 17.20
C GLU A 111 -2.44 -13.36 15.73
N VAL A 112 -3.09 -12.27 15.36
CA VAL A 112 -3.02 -11.64 14.04
C VAL A 112 -2.87 -10.13 14.19
N GLU A 113 -2.04 -9.53 13.35
CA GLU A 113 -1.75 -8.10 13.35
C GLU A 113 -2.46 -7.42 12.17
N PHE A 114 -3.49 -6.62 12.43
CA PHE A 114 -4.24 -5.89 11.42
C PHE A 114 -3.60 -4.55 11.08
N GLY A 115 -3.65 -4.15 9.81
CA GLY A 115 -3.04 -2.92 9.33
C GLY A 115 -1.51 -2.98 9.31
N LEU A 116 -0.92 -4.14 9.04
CA LEU A 116 0.53 -4.30 9.00
C LEU A 116 1.19 -3.44 7.89
N GLY A 117 2.33 -2.82 8.19
CA GLY A 117 3.17 -2.12 7.21
C GLY A 117 4.09 -3.06 6.42
N ILE A 118 4.89 -2.50 5.49
CA ILE A 118 5.83 -3.29 4.66
C ILE A 118 7.27 -3.35 5.19
N HIS A 119 7.62 -2.61 6.24
CA HIS A 119 8.96 -2.62 6.84
C HIS A 119 8.99 -3.32 8.21
N GLY A 120 7.98 -4.13 8.50
CA GLY A 120 7.86 -4.81 9.80
C GLY A 120 7.39 -3.88 10.90
N GLU A 121 6.83 -2.71 10.58
CA GLU A 121 6.15 -1.88 11.55
C GLU A 121 4.93 -2.61 12.09
N LYS A 122 4.66 -2.47 13.40
CA LYS A 122 3.40 -2.92 13.98
C LYS A 122 2.21 -2.33 13.22
N GLY A 123 1.14 -3.11 13.20
CA GLY A 123 -0.13 -2.68 12.67
C GLY A 123 -0.85 -1.73 13.61
N VAL A 124 -2.16 -1.64 13.42
CA VAL A 124 -3.05 -0.78 14.21
C VAL A 124 -3.70 -1.53 15.36
N GLU A 125 -3.82 -2.85 15.24
CA GLU A 125 -4.46 -3.70 16.23
C GLU A 125 -3.90 -5.12 16.16
N CYS A 126 -3.50 -5.65 17.32
CA CYS A 126 -3.25 -7.07 17.53
C CYS A 126 -4.50 -7.68 18.17
N GLY A 127 -4.93 -8.85 17.68
CA GLY A 127 -6.06 -9.57 18.23
C GLY A 127 -5.94 -11.08 18.01
N PRO A 128 -6.89 -11.87 18.55
CA PRO A 128 -6.90 -13.31 18.33
C PRO A 128 -7.05 -13.61 16.84
N THR A 129 -6.38 -14.67 16.40
CA THR A 129 -6.55 -15.22 15.06
C THR A 129 -7.99 -15.68 14.83
N ALA A 130 -8.38 -15.77 13.58
CA ALA A 130 -9.71 -16.16 13.15
C ALA A 130 -9.62 -16.97 11.85
N SER A 131 -10.75 -17.48 11.37
CA SER A 131 -10.75 -18.10 10.04
C SER A 131 -10.33 -17.08 8.98
N SER A 132 -9.77 -17.57 7.88
CA SER A 132 -9.39 -16.70 6.75
C SER A 132 -10.57 -15.89 6.22
N ALA A 133 -11.80 -16.43 6.28
CA ALA A 133 -13.01 -15.72 5.88
C ALA A 133 -13.30 -14.52 6.79
N GLU A 134 -13.18 -14.69 8.11
CA GLU A 134 -13.38 -13.61 9.08
C GLU A 134 -12.30 -12.53 8.95
N ILE A 135 -11.03 -12.93 8.73
CA ILE A 135 -9.93 -11.99 8.49
C ILE A 135 -10.17 -11.19 7.21
N VAL A 136 -10.56 -11.85 6.12
CA VAL A 136 -10.87 -11.20 4.84
C VAL A 136 -12.08 -10.27 4.98
N ALA A 137 -13.15 -10.71 5.65
CA ALA A 137 -14.33 -9.88 5.89
C ALA A 137 -13.96 -8.58 6.61
N ARG A 138 -13.14 -8.66 7.66
CA ARG A 138 -12.66 -7.48 8.40
C ARG A 138 -11.80 -6.54 7.54
N ILE A 139 -10.97 -7.09 6.66
CA ILE A 139 -10.21 -6.29 5.69
C ILE A 139 -11.17 -5.58 4.74
N LEU A 140 -12.13 -6.30 4.18
CA LEU A 140 -13.13 -5.74 3.28
C LEU A 140 -13.95 -4.63 3.94
N ASP A 141 -14.46 -4.83 5.16
CA ASP A 141 -15.20 -3.81 5.92
C ASP A 141 -14.42 -2.48 6.02
N THR A 142 -13.11 -2.58 6.26
CA THR A 142 -12.24 -1.39 6.35
C THR A 142 -12.08 -0.70 4.99
N LEU A 143 -11.91 -1.47 3.91
CA LEU A 143 -11.80 -0.93 2.56
C LEU A 143 -13.14 -0.34 2.09
N GLU A 144 -14.26 -0.96 2.43
CA GLU A 144 -15.61 -0.48 2.11
C GLU A 144 -15.93 0.83 2.82
N ALA A 145 -15.61 0.92 4.11
CA ALA A 145 -15.76 2.16 4.88
C ALA A 145 -14.88 3.31 4.35
N GLU A 146 -13.77 3.01 3.69
CA GLU A 146 -12.89 4.01 3.08
C GLU A 146 -13.34 4.40 1.67
N LEU A 147 -13.79 3.44 0.86
CA LEU A 147 -14.19 3.69 -0.53
C LEU A 147 -15.58 4.30 -0.64
N GLY A 148 -16.52 3.91 0.25
CA GLY A 148 -17.90 4.39 0.24
C GLY A 148 -18.56 4.22 -1.15
N ASP A 149 -19.12 5.31 -1.68
CA ASP A 149 -19.82 5.34 -2.97
C ASP A 149 -18.95 4.93 -4.16
N ARG A 150 -17.62 4.97 -4.03
CA ARG A 150 -16.68 4.57 -5.09
C ARG A 150 -16.73 3.07 -5.39
N LEU A 151 -17.37 2.28 -4.53
CA LEU A 151 -17.65 0.85 -4.76
C LEU A 151 -18.86 0.58 -5.66
N LYS A 152 -19.68 1.58 -5.98
CA LYS A 152 -20.88 1.39 -6.83
C LYS A 152 -20.53 1.05 -8.29
N GLY A 153 -19.27 1.20 -8.70
CA GLY A 153 -18.77 0.88 -10.03
C GLY A 153 -17.95 -0.41 -10.09
N PRO A 154 -17.35 -0.73 -11.25
CA PRO A 154 -16.40 -1.83 -11.38
C PRO A 154 -15.18 -1.61 -10.50
N VAL A 155 -14.74 -2.64 -9.79
CA VAL A 155 -13.56 -2.57 -8.91
C VAL A 155 -12.51 -3.59 -9.33
N GLY A 156 -11.24 -3.17 -9.29
CA GLY A 156 -10.10 -4.06 -9.38
C GLY A 156 -9.63 -4.49 -8.00
N LEU A 157 -9.39 -5.79 -7.81
CA LEU A 157 -8.86 -6.34 -6.57
C LEU A 157 -7.44 -6.88 -6.77
N LEU A 158 -6.52 -6.46 -5.90
CA LEU A 158 -5.18 -7.03 -5.80
C LEU A 158 -5.06 -7.75 -4.46
N VAL A 159 -4.85 -9.07 -4.51
CA VAL A 159 -4.49 -9.88 -3.35
C VAL A 159 -2.98 -10.07 -3.36
N ASN A 160 -2.30 -9.56 -2.32
CA ASN A 160 -0.85 -9.54 -2.22
C ASN A 160 -0.37 -10.34 -1.00
N GLY A 161 0.45 -11.36 -1.22
CA GLY A 161 1.17 -12.04 -0.14
C GLY A 161 2.40 -11.25 0.29
N PRO A 162 2.62 -10.99 1.60
CA PRO A 162 3.75 -10.19 2.07
C PRO A 162 5.09 -10.94 2.07
N GLY A 163 5.13 -12.20 1.62
CA GLY A 163 6.36 -12.96 1.43
C GLY A 163 6.22 -14.44 1.78
N ALA A 164 5.78 -14.74 3.01
CA ALA A 164 5.74 -16.11 3.54
C ALA A 164 4.39 -16.83 3.36
N THR A 165 3.35 -16.15 2.87
CA THR A 165 2.04 -16.77 2.63
C THR A 165 2.08 -17.67 1.38
N PRO A 166 1.76 -18.97 1.51
CA PRO A 166 1.72 -19.89 0.38
C PRO A 166 0.76 -19.43 -0.74
N PRO A 167 1.09 -19.67 -2.03
CA PRO A 167 0.18 -19.35 -3.14
C PRO A 167 -1.16 -20.09 -3.13
N LEU A 168 -1.28 -21.20 -2.39
CA LEU A 168 -2.55 -21.90 -2.19
C LEU A 168 -3.49 -21.07 -1.32
N ASP A 169 -2.97 -20.54 -0.22
CA ASP A 169 -3.73 -19.76 0.77
C ASP A 169 -4.22 -18.45 0.16
N LEU A 170 -3.37 -17.79 -0.64
CA LEU A 170 -3.74 -16.59 -1.40
C LEU A 170 -4.85 -16.83 -2.43
N ARG A 171 -4.95 -18.06 -2.96
CA ARG A 171 -6.03 -18.42 -3.89
C ARG A 171 -7.33 -18.72 -3.16
N SER A 172 -7.26 -19.41 -2.02
CA SER A 172 -8.46 -19.68 -1.21
C SER A 172 -9.16 -18.40 -0.73
N SER A 173 -8.41 -17.33 -0.44
CA SER A 173 -8.98 -16.04 -0.02
C SER A 173 -9.71 -15.28 -1.14
N GLN A 174 -9.51 -15.66 -2.42
CA GLN A 174 -10.19 -15.05 -3.57
C GLN A 174 -11.57 -15.66 -3.84
N VAL A 175 -11.84 -16.87 -3.34
CA VAL A 175 -13.06 -17.64 -3.62
C VAL A 175 -14.16 -17.40 -2.56
N MET A 176 -13.85 -16.63 -1.52
CA MET A 176 -14.78 -16.31 -0.44
C MET A 176 -15.76 -15.22 -0.91
N ARG A 177 -16.88 -15.65 -1.49
CA ARG A 177 -18.09 -14.87 -1.72
C ARG A 177 -19.28 -15.63 -1.15
#